data_AF-A0A5B9M9K2-F1
#
_entry.id   AF-A0A5B9M9K2-F1
#
_cell.length_a   1.000
_cell.length_b   1.000
_cell.length_c   1.000
_cell.angle_alpha   90.00
_cell.angle_beta   90.00
_cell.angle_gamma   90.00
#
_symmetry.space_group_name_H-M   'P 1'
#
loop_
_entity.id
_entity.type
_entity.pdbx_description
1 polymer ?
#
loop_
_entity_poly.entity_id
_entity_poly.type
_entity_poly.pdbx_seq_one_letter_code
_entity_poly.pdbx_strand_id
1 'polypeptide(L)'
;MTSTVQQQDAWVDAERDYKLGLRAGKLVCQNPKGKSLASVPKWLKETETAESLLALADWLAEHELDCLHTVERWMLRSLSIPRAVLTEIWEDPAWRGGIENMVIVPVAAGGKFDLERAGLLREVDPKRGLGVIDLDGETQWFKSDAFAVPHPILIGDLEELRELAGDLGIRQSIDQLYRPIYQPTDDQLELNSINDFSGGHFEQLNFATSHCRRLGYPVRGGYATCRVWENHALIEARYFIGDEYPESPTWTGGLVFVDDSQKPQRISSIGPVTYSEGVRMASEIYAKRKVDSSEEDA
;
A
#
# COMPACT_ATOMS: atom_id res chain seq x y z
N MET A 1 24.49 -9.00 -2.73
CA MET A 1 24.84 -9.55 -4.05
C MET A 1 23.55 -9.73 -4.83
N THR A 2 23.29 -8.83 -5.77
CA THR A 2 22.10 -8.85 -6.63
C THR A 2 22.19 -10.09 -7.51
N SER A 3 21.44 -11.14 -7.16
CA SER A 3 21.26 -12.27 -8.07
C SER A 3 20.33 -11.80 -9.16
N THR A 4 20.91 -11.22 -10.22
CA THR A 4 20.21 -10.95 -11.47
C THR A 4 19.90 -12.31 -12.07
N VAL A 5 18.80 -12.93 -11.65
CA VAL A 5 18.21 -14.03 -12.39
C VAL A 5 17.91 -13.45 -13.76
N GLN A 6 18.75 -13.77 -14.75
CA GLN A 6 18.42 -13.54 -16.14
C GLN A 6 17.09 -14.26 -16.36
N GLN A 7 16.01 -13.49 -16.42
CA GLN A 7 14.69 -13.98 -16.76
C GLN A 7 14.83 -14.54 -18.18
N GLN A 8 15.09 -15.84 -18.30
CA GLN A 8 14.98 -16.51 -19.59
C GLN A 8 13.53 -16.40 -19.98
N ASP A 9 13.25 -15.68 -21.07
CA ASP A 9 11.88 -15.53 -21.51
C ASP A 9 11.32 -16.93 -21.79
N ALA A 10 10.17 -17.22 -21.17
CA ALA A 10 9.42 -18.42 -21.49
C ALA A 10 8.80 -18.24 -22.88
N TRP A 11 9.28 -19.02 -23.85
CA TRP A 11 8.82 -18.99 -25.23
C TRP A 11 7.75 -20.06 -25.47
N VAL A 12 6.65 -19.67 -26.09
CA VAL A 12 5.63 -20.58 -26.63
C VAL A 12 5.68 -20.56 -28.15
N ASP A 13 5.47 -21.71 -28.77
CA ASP A 13 5.44 -21.82 -30.22
C ASP A 13 4.20 -21.11 -30.79
N ALA A 14 4.37 -20.45 -31.93
CA ALA A 14 3.34 -19.71 -32.64
C ALA A 14 3.38 -20.04 -34.14
N GLU A 15 2.50 -19.41 -34.91
CA GLU A 15 2.41 -19.65 -36.35
C GLU A 15 3.73 -19.36 -37.09
N ARG A 16 3.97 -20.13 -38.17
CA ARG A 16 5.12 -19.98 -39.08
C ARG A 16 6.48 -20.12 -38.38
N ASP A 17 6.56 -21.01 -37.39
CA ASP A 17 7.75 -21.30 -36.59
C ASP A 17 8.28 -20.07 -35.80
N TYR A 18 7.44 -19.05 -35.62
CA TYR A 18 7.73 -17.97 -34.67
C TYR A 18 7.52 -18.48 -33.25
N LYS A 19 8.13 -17.79 -32.30
CA LYS A 19 7.82 -17.95 -30.88
C LYS A 19 7.34 -16.64 -30.28
N LEU A 20 6.40 -16.73 -29.36
CA LEU A 20 5.90 -15.61 -28.58
C LEU A 20 6.27 -15.79 -27.11
N GLY A 21 6.35 -14.68 -26.39
CA GLY A 21 6.59 -14.68 -24.95
C GLY A 21 6.18 -13.35 -24.33
N LEU A 22 6.27 -13.27 -23.00
CA LEU A 22 6.06 -12.04 -22.25
C LEU A 22 7.37 -11.59 -21.63
N ARG A 23 7.66 -10.28 -21.75
CA ARG A 23 8.76 -9.64 -21.06
C ARG A 23 8.27 -8.34 -20.43
N ALA A 24 8.32 -8.26 -19.11
CA ALA A 24 7.80 -7.11 -18.34
C ALA A 24 6.38 -6.70 -18.79
N GLY A 25 5.47 -7.69 -18.85
CA GLY A 25 4.08 -7.50 -19.25
C GLY A 25 3.85 -7.21 -20.74
N LYS A 26 4.90 -7.24 -21.58
CA LYS A 26 4.80 -6.93 -23.02
C LYS A 26 5.04 -8.16 -23.88
N LEU A 27 4.24 -8.27 -24.93
CA LEU A 27 4.40 -9.31 -25.94
C LEU A 27 5.72 -9.11 -26.71
N VAL A 28 6.54 -10.15 -26.74
CA VAL A 28 7.80 -10.23 -27.50
C VAL A 28 7.76 -11.44 -28.43
N CYS A 29 8.57 -11.43 -29.50
CA CYS A 29 8.64 -12.58 -30.41
C CYS A 29 10.07 -12.92 -30.85
N GLN A 30 10.26 -14.18 -31.23
CA GLN A 30 11.41 -14.69 -31.96
C GLN A 30 10.99 -15.17 -33.34
N ASN A 31 11.83 -14.92 -34.33
CA ASN A 31 11.66 -15.49 -35.66
C ASN A 31 12.11 -16.97 -35.71
N PRO A 32 11.88 -17.68 -36.83
CA PRO A 32 12.27 -19.09 -36.98
C PRO A 32 13.77 -19.38 -36.86
N LYS A 33 14.62 -18.35 -36.90
CA LYS A 33 16.07 -18.45 -36.67
C LYS A 33 16.45 -18.25 -35.20
N GLY A 34 15.47 -18.16 -34.29
CA GLY A 34 15.68 -17.90 -32.86
C GLY A 34 16.08 -16.46 -32.53
N LYS A 35 15.99 -15.52 -33.47
CA LYS A 35 16.35 -14.12 -33.23
C LYS A 35 15.15 -13.35 -32.68
N SER A 36 15.29 -12.77 -31.50
CA SER A 36 14.30 -11.83 -30.95
C SER A 36 14.16 -10.59 -31.84
N LEU A 37 12.92 -10.22 -32.14
CA LEU A 37 12.62 -9.04 -32.94
C LEU A 37 12.35 -7.82 -32.06
N ALA A 38 12.57 -6.63 -32.61
CA ALA A 38 12.30 -5.36 -31.93
C ALA A 38 10.79 -5.09 -31.75
N SER A 39 9.96 -5.70 -32.58
CA SER A 39 8.50 -5.59 -32.51
C SER A 39 7.84 -6.87 -32.99
N VAL A 40 6.67 -7.15 -32.43
CA VAL A 40 5.84 -8.27 -32.86
C VAL A 40 5.10 -7.89 -34.15
N PRO A 41 5.24 -8.64 -35.26
CA PRO A 41 4.52 -8.38 -36.50
C PRO A 41 3.01 -8.33 -36.31
N LYS A 42 2.31 -7.47 -37.06
CA LYS A 42 0.85 -7.28 -36.93
C LYS A 42 0.06 -8.58 -37.05
N TRP A 43 0.33 -9.37 -38.08
CA TRP A 43 -0.33 -10.66 -38.31
C TRP A 43 -0.14 -11.64 -37.15
N LEU A 44 0.98 -11.57 -36.43
CA LEU A 44 1.27 -12.45 -35.30
C LEU A 44 0.55 -11.99 -34.02
N LYS A 45 0.30 -10.68 -33.87
CA LYS A 45 -0.47 -10.12 -32.75
C LYS A 45 -1.95 -10.49 -32.79
N GLU A 46 -2.47 -10.78 -33.98
CA GLU A 46 -3.87 -11.14 -34.23
C GLU A 46 -4.11 -12.66 -34.12
N THR A 47 -3.12 -13.41 -33.61
CA THR A 47 -3.25 -14.86 -33.38
C THR A 47 -3.80 -15.14 -31.99
N GLU A 48 -4.50 -16.26 -31.83
CA GLU A 48 -5.05 -16.72 -30.54
C GLU A 48 -3.97 -16.85 -29.45
N THR A 49 -2.76 -17.29 -29.82
CA THR A 49 -1.61 -17.36 -28.90
C THR A 49 -1.21 -15.99 -28.38
N ALA A 50 -1.20 -14.96 -29.23
CA ALA A 50 -0.89 -13.60 -28.82
C ALA A 50 -1.99 -13.02 -27.93
N GLU A 51 -3.26 -13.23 -28.27
CA GLU A 51 -4.41 -12.82 -27.46
C GLU A 51 -4.37 -13.46 -26.07
N SER A 52 -4.10 -14.77 -26.00
CA SER A 52 -3.99 -15.52 -24.73
C SER A 52 -2.84 -15.01 -23.85
N LEU A 53 -1.69 -14.69 -24.44
CA LEU A 53 -0.55 -14.12 -23.70
C LEU A 53 -0.83 -12.71 -23.21
N LEU A 54 -1.55 -11.89 -23.99
CA LEU A 54 -1.94 -10.55 -23.55
C LEU A 54 -2.95 -10.63 -22.40
N ALA A 55 -3.95 -11.50 -22.49
CA ALA A 55 -4.88 -11.74 -21.39
C ALA A 55 -4.17 -12.25 -20.13
N LEU A 56 -3.17 -13.13 -20.27
CA LEU A 56 -2.32 -13.55 -19.15
C LEU A 56 -1.52 -12.39 -18.56
N ALA A 57 -0.97 -11.50 -19.39
CA ALA A 57 -0.23 -10.33 -18.93
C ALA A 57 -1.13 -9.38 -18.11
N ASP A 58 -2.34 -9.14 -18.57
CA ASP A 58 -3.34 -8.33 -17.86
C ASP A 58 -3.70 -8.98 -16.52
N TRP A 59 -3.97 -10.30 -16.52
CA TRP A 59 -4.25 -11.05 -15.29
C TRP A 59 -3.10 -11.02 -14.28
N LEU A 60 -1.85 -11.15 -14.74
CA LEU A 60 -0.67 -11.06 -13.86
C LEU A 60 -0.53 -9.67 -13.24
N ALA A 61 -0.82 -8.61 -13.99
CA ALA A 61 -0.79 -7.24 -13.48
C ALA A 61 -1.89 -6.99 -12.43
N GLU A 62 -3.09 -7.54 -12.65
CA GLU A 62 -4.17 -7.51 -11.66
C GLU A 62 -3.80 -8.30 -10.39
N HIS A 63 -3.22 -9.49 -10.54
CA HIS A 63 -2.74 -10.31 -9.42
C HIS A 63 -1.66 -9.61 -8.60
N GLU A 64 -0.68 -8.97 -9.25
CA GLU A 64 0.36 -8.18 -8.58
C GLU A 64 -0.24 -7.05 -7.74
N LEU A 65 -1.22 -6.33 -8.31
CA LEU A 65 -1.93 -5.26 -7.60
C LEU A 65 -2.75 -5.80 -6.40
N ASP A 66 -3.41 -6.94 -6.55
CA ASP A 66 -4.18 -7.57 -5.48
C ASP A 66 -3.28 -8.07 -4.33
N CYS A 67 -2.10 -8.61 -4.65
CA CYS A 67 -1.08 -8.98 -3.67
C CYS A 67 -0.61 -7.75 -2.89
N LEU A 68 -0.25 -6.67 -3.59
CA LEU A 68 0.17 -5.40 -2.99
C LEU A 68 -0.91 -4.85 -2.04
N HIS A 69 -2.17 -4.76 -2.49
CA HIS A 69 -3.28 -4.30 -1.66
C HIS A 69 -3.54 -5.19 -0.45
N THR A 70 -3.28 -6.50 -0.57
CA THR A 70 -3.45 -7.41 0.56
C THR A 70 -2.36 -7.20 1.61
N VAL A 71 -1.11 -7.01 1.18
CA VAL A 71 0.00 -6.69 2.08
C VAL A 71 -0.20 -5.32 2.74
N GLU A 72 -0.61 -4.29 1.99
CA GLU A 72 -0.93 -2.98 2.57
C GLU A 72 -2.04 -3.09 3.61
N ARG A 73 -3.06 -3.93 3.34
CA ARG A 73 -4.13 -4.19 4.30
C ARG A 73 -3.64 -4.87 5.57
N TRP A 74 -2.63 -5.73 5.50
CA TRP A 74 -2.02 -6.32 6.70
C TRP A 74 -1.43 -5.24 7.60
N MET A 75 -0.75 -4.24 7.01
CA MET A 75 -0.22 -3.07 7.71
C MET A 75 -1.34 -2.20 8.29
N LEU A 76 -2.29 -1.78 7.46
CA LEU A 76 -3.35 -0.84 7.85
C LEU A 76 -4.33 -1.40 8.88
N ARG A 77 -4.46 -2.73 8.99
CA ARG A 77 -5.36 -3.38 9.94
C ARG A 77 -4.65 -4.01 11.12
N SER A 78 -3.34 -3.79 11.27
CA SER A 78 -2.52 -4.38 12.33
C SER A 78 -2.85 -5.86 12.54
N LEU A 79 -2.84 -6.65 11.45
CA LEU A 79 -3.25 -8.04 11.50
C LEU A 79 -2.09 -8.93 11.96
N SER A 80 -2.40 -9.87 12.85
CA SER A 80 -1.53 -11.01 13.10
C SER A 80 -1.64 -11.98 11.93
N ILE A 81 -0.54 -12.23 11.24
CA ILE A 81 -0.46 -13.07 10.05
C ILE A 81 0.27 -14.36 10.43
N PRO A 82 -0.32 -15.54 10.20
CA PRO A 82 0.37 -16.79 10.42
C PRO A 82 1.63 -16.88 9.53
N ARG A 83 2.77 -17.26 10.10
CA ARG A 83 4.03 -17.47 9.38
C ARG A 83 3.87 -18.47 8.23
N ALA A 84 3.00 -19.47 8.41
CA ALA A 84 2.68 -20.46 7.39
C ALA A 84 2.15 -19.81 6.11
N VAL A 85 1.32 -18.76 6.21
CA VAL A 85 0.79 -18.03 5.03
C VAL A 85 1.94 -17.44 4.23
N LEU A 86 2.86 -16.73 4.89
CA LEU A 86 4.00 -16.12 4.21
C LEU A 86 4.96 -17.19 3.63
N THR A 87 5.11 -18.33 4.31
CA THR A 87 5.93 -19.45 3.84
C THR A 87 5.39 -20.04 2.53
N GLU A 88 4.07 -20.20 2.41
CA GLU A 88 3.43 -20.76 1.20
C GLU A 88 3.50 -19.81 0.01
N ILE A 89 3.36 -18.50 0.25
CA ILE A 89 3.30 -17.49 -0.84
C ILE A 89 4.67 -16.93 -1.22
N TRP A 90 5.74 -17.20 -0.45
CA TRP A 90 7.04 -16.54 -0.65
C TRP A 90 7.66 -16.79 -2.02
N GLU A 91 7.40 -17.95 -2.65
CA GLU A 91 7.91 -18.27 -3.98
C GLU A 91 7.19 -17.55 -5.12
N ASP A 92 6.02 -16.96 -4.86
CA ASP A 92 5.33 -16.11 -5.83
C ASP A 92 6.00 -14.72 -5.85
N PRO A 93 6.57 -14.29 -6.99
CA PRO A 93 7.21 -12.98 -7.12
C PRO A 93 6.28 -11.80 -6.83
N ALA A 94 4.98 -11.91 -7.09
CA ALA A 94 4.01 -10.85 -6.82
C ALA A 94 3.85 -10.62 -5.31
N TRP A 95 3.70 -11.71 -4.54
CA TRP A 95 3.66 -11.63 -3.08
C TRP A 95 4.98 -11.18 -2.49
N ARG A 96 6.10 -11.77 -2.95
CA ARG A 96 7.45 -11.39 -2.51
C ARG A 96 7.73 -9.91 -2.77
N GLY A 97 7.42 -9.41 -3.98
CA GLY A 97 7.60 -8.01 -4.34
C GLY A 97 6.79 -7.03 -3.49
N GLY A 98 5.65 -7.46 -2.94
CA GLY A 98 4.84 -6.65 -2.03
C GLY A 98 5.36 -6.62 -0.58
N ILE A 99 5.90 -7.72 -0.06
CA ILE A 99 6.23 -7.89 1.37
C ILE A 99 7.75 -7.87 1.67
N GLU A 100 8.60 -8.25 0.71
CA GLU A 100 10.05 -8.13 0.87
C GLU A 100 10.40 -6.66 1.18
N ASN A 101 11.36 -6.46 2.09
CA ASN A 101 11.78 -5.16 2.61
C ASN A 101 10.78 -4.44 3.51
N MET A 102 9.58 -4.98 3.74
CA MET A 102 8.72 -4.42 4.79
C MET A 102 9.34 -4.69 6.15
N VAL A 103 9.19 -3.73 7.05
CA VAL A 103 9.43 -3.93 8.47
C VAL A 103 8.37 -4.88 8.99
N ILE A 104 8.80 -5.95 9.63
CA ILE A 104 7.93 -6.92 10.29
C ILE A 104 8.35 -7.09 11.75
N VAL A 105 7.42 -7.55 12.57
CA VAL A 105 7.66 -7.87 13.98
C VAL A 105 7.11 -9.26 14.31
N PRO A 106 7.74 -10.00 15.24
CA PRO A 106 7.15 -11.23 15.73
C PRO A 106 5.90 -10.94 16.56
N VAL A 107 4.92 -11.84 16.49
CA VAL A 107 3.72 -11.79 17.32
C VAL A 107 3.87 -12.79 18.46
N ALA A 108 3.81 -12.31 19.69
CA ALA A 108 3.90 -13.12 20.89
C ALA A 108 2.61 -13.94 21.13
N ALA A 109 2.71 -14.95 22.00
CA ALA A 109 1.54 -15.67 22.48
C ALA A 109 0.51 -14.67 23.08
N GLY A 110 -0.72 -14.69 22.58
CA GLY A 110 -1.77 -13.72 22.95
C GLY A 110 -1.96 -12.56 21.96
N GLY A 111 -1.23 -12.53 20.84
CA GLY A 111 -1.48 -11.60 19.74
C GLY A 111 -0.77 -10.25 19.88
N LYS A 112 0.06 -10.06 20.90
CA LYS A 112 0.83 -8.82 21.13
C LYS A 112 2.01 -8.73 20.16
N PHE A 113 2.20 -7.55 19.57
CA PHE A 113 3.33 -7.27 18.68
C PHE A 113 4.57 -6.97 19.51
N ASP A 114 5.70 -7.58 19.14
CA ASP A 114 7.00 -7.33 19.76
C ASP A 114 7.77 -6.29 18.95
N LEU A 115 7.42 -5.02 19.17
CA LEU A 115 7.90 -3.88 18.37
C LEU A 115 9.41 -3.64 18.52
N GLU A 116 9.99 -4.03 19.65
CA GLU A 116 11.44 -3.96 19.93
C GLU A 116 12.27 -4.87 19.01
N ARG A 117 11.61 -5.86 18.38
CA ARG A 117 12.22 -6.78 17.43
C ARG A 117 11.78 -6.48 16.01
N ALA A 118 11.58 -5.22 15.68
CA ALA A 118 11.32 -4.80 14.32
C ALA A 118 12.54 -5.06 13.42
N GLY A 119 12.31 -5.50 12.19
CA GLY A 119 13.37 -5.66 11.21
C GLY A 119 12.84 -5.77 9.78
N LEU A 120 13.70 -5.47 8.80
CA LEU A 120 13.37 -5.50 7.38
C LEU A 120 13.37 -6.95 6.88
N LEU A 121 12.23 -7.44 6.40
CA LEU A 121 12.10 -8.81 5.87
C LEU A 121 12.99 -9.00 4.64
N ARG A 122 13.83 -10.04 4.65
CA ARG A 122 14.71 -10.39 3.53
C ARG A 122 14.54 -11.83 3.05
N GLU A 123 14.25 -12.75 3.96
CA GLU A 123 14.18 -14.17 3.64
C GLU A 123 13.03 -14.85 4.38
N VAL A 124 12.51 -15.92 3.77
CA VAL A 124 11.55 -16.83 4.40
C VAL A 124 12.06 -18.24 4.17
N ASP A 125 12.24 -18.99 5.26
CA ASP A 125 12.69 -20.37 5.23
C ASP A 125 11.77 -21.22 6.11
N PRO A 126 11.20 -22.32 5.60
CA PRO A 126 10.27 -23.15 6.36
C PRO A 126 10.82 -23.67 7.71
N LYS A 127 12.14 -23.90 7.80
CA LYS A 127 12.83 -24.44 8.98
C LYS A 127 13.44 -23.35 9.87
N ARG A 128 14.04 -22.30 9.28
CA ARG A 128 14.72 -21.23 10.03
C ARG A 128 13.75 -20.14 10.50
N GLY A 129 12.67 -19.88 9.74
CA GLY A 129 11.65 -18.88 10.05
C GLY A 129 11.66 -17.69 9.08
N LEU A 130 11.40 -16.50 9.61
CA LEU A 130 11.46 -15.24 8.84
C LEU A 130 12.82 -14.57 9.11
N GLY A 131 13.62 -14.42 8.07
CA GLY A 131 14.91 -13.74 8.12
C GLY A 131 14.73 -12.24 7.94
N VAL A 132 15.15 -11.45 8.93
CA VAL A 132 15.10 -9.99 8.89
C VAL A 132 16.49 -9.39 9.06
N ILE A 133 16.68 -8.17 8.60
CA ILE A 133 17.80 -7.31 9.00
C ILE A 133 17.30 -6.37 10.11
N ASP A 134 17.94 -6.42 11.27
CA ASP A 134 17.65 -5.52 12.39
C ASP A 134 18.35 -4.16 12.23
N LEU A 135 18.14 -3.26 13.19
CA LEU A 135 18.76 -1.92 13.23
C LEU A 135 20.29 -1.94 13.21
N ASP A 136 20.89 -2.98 13.79
CA ASP A 136 22.35 -3.17 13.82
C ASP A 136 22.90 -3.67 12.46
N GLY A 137 22.02 -3.94 11.49
CA GLY A 137 22.37 -4.51 10.19
C GLY A 137 22.65 -6.02 10.24
N GLU A 138 22.37 -6.67 11.36
CA GLU A 138 22.55 -8.11 11.55
C GLU A 138 21.32 -8.90 11.07
N THR A 139 21.56 -10.13 10.64
CA THR A 139 20.46 -11.03 10.25
C THR A 139 19.90 -11.75 11.46
N GLN A 140 18.63 -11.48 11.79
CA GLN A 140 17.87 -12.23 12.79
C GLN A 140 16.84 -13.16 12.16
N TRP A 141 16.45 -14.20 12.92
CA TRP A 141 15.43 -15.17 12.49
C TRP A 141 14.26 -15.23 13.47
N PHE A 142 13.07 -14.88 13.00
CA PHE A 142 11.83 -15.00 13.77
C PHE A 142 11.21 -16.38 13.58
N LYS A 143 11.12 -17.13 14.68
CA LYS A 143 10.52 -18.48 14.73
C LYS A 143 9.08 -18.50 15.25
N SER A 144 8.51 -17.33 15.54
CA SER A 144 7.11 -17.22 16.00
C SER A 144 6.16 -17.81 14.96
N ASP A 145 5.03 -18.34 15.42
CA ASP A 145 4.00 -18.90 14.53
C ASP A 145 3.25 -17.83 13.75
N ALA A 146 3.36 -16.57 14.18
CA ALA A 146 2.80 -15.41 13.53
C ALA A 146 3.76 -14.22 13.55
N PHE A 147 3.53 -13.30 12.62
CA PHE A 147 4.20 -12.01 12.51
C PHE A 147 3.17 -10.94 12.19
N ALA A 148 3.58 -9.68 12.27
CA ALA A 148 2.77 -8.55 11.84
C ALA A 148 3.62 -7.59 11.01
N VAL A 149 2.94 -6.81 10.18
CA VAL A 149 3.49 -5.64 9.49
C VAL A 149 2.99 -4.42 10.27
N PRO A 150 3.79 -3.79 11.14
CA PRO A 150 3.32 -2.64 11.92
C PRO A 150 3.14 -1.42 11.02
N HIS A 151 2.12 -0.61 11.33
CA HIS A 151 2.04 0.75 10.79
C HIS A 151 3.24 1.57 11.27
N PRO A 152 3.83 2.48 10.45
CA PRO A 152 5.02 3.25 10.84
C PRO A 152 4.89 4.00 12.15
N ILE A 153 3.69 4.48 12.50
CA ILE A 153 3.46 5.19 13.79
C ILE A 153 3.70 4.31 15.03
N LEU A 154 3.67 2.98 14.87
CA LEU A 154 3.93 2.02 15.95
C LEU A 154 5.41 1.63 16.03
N ILE A 155 6.24 2.07 15.09
CA ILE A 155 7.66 1.74 15.04
C ILE A 155 8.41 2.81 15.84
N GLY A 156 9.10 2.40 16.91
CA GLY A 156 9.86 3.33 17.78
C GLY A 156 11.02 3.98 17.03
N ASP A 157 11.92 3.17 16.52
CA ASP A 157 13.15 3.61 15.83
C ASP A 157 12.94 3.74 14.31
N LEU A 158 11.83 4.37 13.91
CA LEU A 158 11.45 4.51 12.50
C LEU A 158 12.50 5.25 11.67
N GLU A 159 13.14 6.26 12.25
CA GLU A 159 14.16 7.05 11.54
C GLU A 159 15.45 6.25 11.32
N GLU A 160 15.89 5.48 12.31
CA GLU A 160 17.05 4.59 12.17
C GLU A 160 16.79 3.50 11.12
N LEU A 161 15.57 2.95 11.06
CA LEU A 161 15.17 2.02 10.00
C LEU A 161 15.17 2.67 8.60
N ARG A 162 14.83 3.96 8.48
CA ARG A 162 14.92 4.70 7.22
C ARG A 162 16.36 4.91 6.79
N GLU A 163 17.24 5.27 7.71
CA GLU A 163 18.68 5.41 7.46
C GLU A 163 19.27 4.07 6.98
N LEU A 164 18.98 2.98 7.71
CA LEU A 164 19.40 1.63 7.34
C LEU A 164 18.88 1.23 5.95
N ALA A 165 17.60 1.48 5.65
CA ALA A 165 17.03 1.18 4.35
C ALA A 165 17.72 1.99 3.23
N GLY A 166 18.05 3.25 3.50
CA GLY A 166 18.82 4.10 2.60
C GLY A 166 20.22 3.55 2.32
N ASP A 167 20.96 3.19 3.36
CA ASP A 167 22.32 2.63 3.28
C ASP A 167 22.37 1.31 2.51
N LEU A 168 21.34 0.46 2.68
CA LEU A 168 21.22 -0.80 1.98
C LEU A 168 20.63 -0.66 0.56
N GLY A 169 20.21 0.54 0.15
CA GLY A 169 19.55 0.79 -1.13
C GLY A 169 18.21 0.06 -1.27
N ILE A 170 17.55 -0.19 -0.14
CA ILE A 170 16.28 -0.91 -0.05
C ILE A 170 15.14 -0.02 -0.54
N ARG A 171 14.20 -0.63 -1.26
CA ARG A 171 12.95 -0.01 -1.70
C ARG A 171 11.78 -0.86 -1.26
N GLN A 172 10.70 -0.21 -0.86
CA GLN A 172 9.44 -0.85 -0.52
C GLN A 172 8.41 -0.53 -1.61
N SER A 173 7.65 -1.52 -2.03
CA SER A 173 6.54 -1.34 -2.98
C SER A 173 5.34 -0.65 -2.33
N ILE A 174 5.23 -0.76 -1.01
CA ILE A 174 4.30 -0.04 -0.15
C ILE A 174 5.13 0.92 0.69
N ASP A 175 4.79 2.20 0.72
CA ASP A 175 5.54 3.23 1.44
C ASP A 175 5.44 3.07 2.98
N GLN A 176 5.78 1.95 3.58
CA GLN A 176 5.66 1.77 5.04
C GLN A 176 6.60 2.73 5.79
N LEU A 177 7.89 2.72 5.47
CA LEU A 177 8.87 3.55 6.17
C LEU A 177 8.61 5.05 5.97
N TYR A 178 8.22 5.45 4.77
CA TYR A 178 8.07 6.86 4.39
C TYR A 178 6.63 7.36 4.38
N ARG A 179 5.66 6.52 4.76
CA ARG A 179 4.25 6.95 4.90
C ARG A 179 4.17 8.04 5.97
N PRO A 180 3.54 9.19 5.66
CA PRO A 180 3.33 10.26 6.63
C PRO A 180 2.59 9.75 7.86
N ILE A 181 3.11 10.09 9.04
CA ILE A 181 2.50 9.78 10.33
C ILE A 181 2.01 11.05 11.01
N TYR A 182 0.89 10.95 11.71
CA TYR A 182 0.30 12.06 12.45
C TYR A 182 -0.10 11.61 13.85
N GLN A 183 0.23 12.43 14.84
CA GLN A 183 -0.20 12.25 16.23
C GLN A 183 -1.12 13.40 16.63
N PRO A 184 -2.11 13.14 17.51
CA PRO A 184 -2.94 14.22 18.04
C PRO A 184 -2.10 15.13 18.94
N THR A 185 -2.35 16.43 18.87
CA THR A 185 -1.87 17.37 19.89
C THR A 185 -2.68 17.21 21.18
N ASP A 186 -2.13 17.68 22.30
CA ASP A 186 -2.83 17.63 23.60
C ASP A 186 -4.23 18.30 23.53
N ASP A 187 -4.34 19.41 22.82
CA ASP A 187 -5.61 20.12 22.61
C ASP A 187 -6.60 19.30 21.78
N GLN A 188 -6.11 18.54 20.80
CA GLN A 188 -6.94 17.71 19.92
C GLN A 188 -7.53 16.50 20.66
N LEU A 189 -6.86 15.98 21.70
CA LEU A 189 -7.32 14.80 22.46
C LEU A 189 -8.73 14.96 23.03
N GLU A 190 -9.12 16.18 23.40
CA GLU A 190 -10.44 16.49 23.98
C GLU A 190 -11.54 16.72 22.93
N LEU A 191 -11.19 16.79 21.65
CA LEU A 191 -12.14 17.05 20.56
C LEU A 191 -12.84 15.78 20.09
N ASN A 192 -13.93 15.96 19.34
CA ASN A 192 -14.62 14.88 18.60
C ASN A 192 -14.45 15.03 17.08
N SER A 193 -13.72 16.05 16.64
CA SER A 193 -13.50 16.39 15.23
C SER A 193 -12.22 17.17 15.04
N ILE A 194 -11.52 16.96 13.94
CA ILE A 194 -10.37 17.75 13.49
C ILE A 194 -10.82 18.69 12.37
N ASN A 195 -10.63 19.99 12.56
CA ASN A 195 -11.07 21.03 11.60
C ASN A 195 -9.90 21.71 10.86
N ASP A 196 -8.67 21.25 11.07
CA ASP A 196 -7.45 21.76 10.45
C ASP A 196 -7.51 21.75 8.91
N PHE A 197 -8.34 20.85 8.36
CA PHE A 197 -8.56 20.68 6.92
C PHE A 197 -9.95 21.17 6.48
N SER A 198 -10.65 21.96 7.29
CA SER A 198 -11.96 22.51 6.91
C SER A 198 -11.83 23.71 5.97
N GLY A 199 -12.90 24.03 5.24
CA GLY A 199 -13.00 25.21 4.37
C GLY A 199 -12.22 25.10 3.06
N GLY A 200 -11.74 23.91 2.69
CA GLY A 200 -11.00 23.70 1.45
C GLY A 200 -11.94 23.76 0.24
N HIS A 201 -11.77 24.77 -0.60
CA HIS A 201 -12.64 25.00 -1.75
C HIS A 201 -12.25 24.14 -2.96
N PHE A 202 -13.23 23.49 -3.57
CA PHE A 202 -13.13 22.88 -4.89
C PHE A 202 -14.16 23.52 -5.80
N GLU A 203 -13.76 23.81 -7.04
CA GLU A 203 -14.65 24.41 -8.05
C GLU A 203 -15.87 23.52 -8.32
N GLN A 204 -15.70 22.21 -8.21
CA GLN A 204 -16.74 21.21 -8.41
C GLN A 204 -16.54 20.02 -7.46
N LEU A 205 -17.64 19.47 -6.92
CA LEU A 205 -17.61 18.26 -6.09
C LEU A 205 -17.07 17.04 -6.85
N ASN A 206 -17.24 16.97 -8.17
CA ASN A 206 -16.68 15.90 -9.01
C ASN A 206 -15.14 15.84 -8.94
N PHE A 207 -14.45 16.97 -8.72
CA PHE A 207 -12.99 17.05 -8.60
C PHE A 207 -12.53 16.45 -7.28
N ALA A 208 -13.20 16.81 -6.17
CA ALA A 208 -12.93 16.23 -4.86
C ALA A 208 -13.20 14.72 -4.84
N THR A 209 -14.37 14.29 -5.34
CA THR A 209 -14.76 12.87 -5.36
C THR A 209 -13.87 12.02 -6.28
N SER A 210 -13.48 12.54 -7.46
CA SER A 210 -12.53 11.85 -8.35
C SER A 210 -11.15 11.76 -7.72
N HIS A 211 -10.72 12.79 -6.99
CA HIS A 211 -9.46 12.73 -6.26
C HIS A 211 -9.48 11.69 -5.14
N CYS A 212 -10.56 11.59 -4.37
CA CYS A 212 -10.73 10.57 -3.34
C CYS A 212 -10.62 9.15 -3.92
N ARG A 213 -11.30 8.90 -5.05
CA ARG A 213 -11.22 7.60 -5.75
C ARG A 213 -9.80 7.25 -6.18
N ARG A 214 -9.06 8.22 -6.71
CA ARG A 214 -7.65 8.02 -7.09
C ARG A 214 -6.76 7.70 -5.89
N LEU A 215 -7.07 8.26 -4.72
CA LEU A 215 -6.38 7.97 -3.46
C LEU A 215 -6.87 6.68 -2.77
N GLY A 216 -7.87 5.99 -3.34
CA GLY A 216 -8.43 4.76 -2.77
C GLY A 216 -9.43 4.97 -1.64
N TYR A 217 -9.92 6.20 -1.41
CA TYR A 217 -10.90 6.52 -0.37
C TYR A 217 -12.34 6.49 -0.94
N PRO A 218 -13.20 5.55 -0.51
CA PRO A 218 -14.60 5.55 -0.91
C PRO A 218 -15.33 6.78 -0.38
N VAL A 219 -16.24 7.32 -1.20
CA VAL A 219 -17.11 8.43 -0.80
C VAL A 219 -18.51 7.92 -0.46
N ARG A 220 -19.03 8.26 0.72
CA ARG A 220 -20.35 7.86 1.22
C ARG A 220 -21.03 9.04 1.91
N GLY A 221 -22.23 9.43 1.44
CA GLY A 221 -23.02 10.50 2.06
C GLY A 221 -22.28 11.83 2.21
N GLY A 222 -21.43 12.17 1.23
CA GLY A 222 -20.59 13.38 1.25
C GLY A 222 -19.29 13.28 2.04
N TYR A 223 -18.96 12.11 2.58
CA TYR A 223 -17.70 11.87 3.30
C TYR A 223 -16.77 10.96 2.51
N ALA A 224 -15.50 11.34 2.40
CA ALA A 224 -14.42 10.39 2.16
C ALA A 224 -14.23 9.52 3.40
N THR A 225 -14.04 8.21 3.22
CA THR A 225 -14.00 7.23 4.31
C THR A 225 -12.70 6.44 4.32
N CYS A 226 -12.13 6.24 5.51
CA CYS A 226 -11.00 5.35 5.76
C CYS A 226 -11.33 4.45 6.95
N ARG A 227 -11.33 3.13 6.72
CA ARG A 227 -11.69 2.12 7.73
C ARG A 227 -10.44 1.46 8.25
N VAL A 228 -10.17 1.65 9.53
CA VAL A 228 -9.02 1.07 10.23
C VAL A 228 -9.51 0.09 11.27
N TRP A 229 -8.84 -1.06 11.35
CA TRP A 229 -9.06 -2.04 12.41
C TRP A 229 -7.91 -1.94 13.40
N GLU A 230 -8.22 -1.56 14.63
CA GLU A 230 -7.22 -1.30 15.66
C GLU A 230 -7.78 -1.73 17.02
N ASN A 231 -6.98 -2.46 17.81
CA ASN A 231 -7.40 -2.98 19.12
C ASN A 231 -8.73 -3.76 19.10
N HIS A 232 -8.96 -4.56 18.06
CA HIS A 232 -10.20 -5.31 17.83
C HIS A 232 -11.47 -4.46 17.61
N ALA A 233 -11.32 -3.15 17.47
CA ALA A 233 -12.39 -2.24 17.11
C ALA A 233 -12.22 -1.78 15.67
N LEU A 234 -13.34 -1.68 14.96
CA LEU A 234 -13.39 -1.00 13.69
C LEU A 234 -13.79 0.45 13.93
N ILE A 235 -12.90 1.38 13.61
CA ILE A 235 -13.21 2.80 13.56
C ILE A 235 -13.11 3.28 12.11
N GLU A 236 -14.06 4.12 11.70
CA GLU A 236 -14.07 4.76 10.40
C GLU A 236 -13.78 6.26 10.55
N ALA A 237 -12.67 6.71 9.97
CA ALA A 237 -12.42 8.11 9.74
C ALA A 237 -13.31 8.61 8.59
N ARG A 238 -14.01 9.72 8.81
CA ARG A 238 -14.92 10.36 7.85
C ARG A 238 -14.55 11.81 7.69
N TYR A 239 -14.22 12.21 6.47
CA TYR A 239 -13.87 13.58 6.15
C TYR A 239 -14.87 14.15 5.15
N PHE A 240 -15.57 15.21 5.53
CA PHE A 240 -16.60 15.81 4.70
C PHE A 240 -16.00 16.53 3.49
N ILE A 241 -16.48 16.19 2.29
CA ILE A 241 -16.03 16.77 1.02
C ILE A 241 -17.16 17.47 0.24
N GLY A 242 -18.41 17.37 0.71
CA GLY A 242 -19.60 17.95 0.10
C GLY A 242 -20.67 16.94 -0.28
N ASP A 243 -21.93 17.36 -0.27
CA ASP A 243 -23.13 16.56 -0.53
C ASP A 243 -24.06 17.14 -1.61
N GLU A 244 -23.59 18.18 -2.30
CA GLU A 244 -24.29 18.88 -3.39
C GLU A 244 -24.19 18.16 -4.75
N TYR A 245 -24.73 18.77 -5.81
CA TYR A 245 -24.57 18.26 -7.18
C TYR A 245 -23.10 18.19 -7.62
N PRO A 246 -22.70 17.22 -8.47
CA PRO A 246 -21.30 17.04 -8.87
C PRO A 246 -20.61 18.27 -9.48
N GLU A 247 -21.36 19.11 -10.19
CA GLU A 247 -20.87 20.34 -10.85
C GLU A 247 -20.90 21.57 -9.92
N SER A 248 -21.45 21.45 -8.72
CA SER A 248 -21.52 22.54 -7.75
C SER A 248 -20.17 22.75 -7.06
N PRO A 249 -19.80 24.01 -6.76
CA PRO A 249 -18.71 24.30 -5.83
C PRO A 249 -18.94 23.63 -4.48
N THR A 250 -17.85 23.22 -3.83
CA THR A 250 -17.91 22.57 -2.50
C THR A 250 -16.78 23.03 -1.59
N TRP A 251 -17.00 22.89 -0.29
CA TRP A 251 -16.04 23.15 0.77
C TRP A 251 -15.90 21.94 1.66
N THR A 252 -14.66 21.59 1.99
CA THR A 252 -14.41 20.51 2.95
C THR A 252 -14.87 20.90 4.35
N GLY A 253 -15.31 19.91 5.12
CA GLY A 253 -15.72 20.06 6.52
C GLY A 253 -14.72 19.45 7.49
N GLY A 254 -15.19 19.09 8.68
CA GLY A 254 -14.38 18.41 9.68
C GLY A 254 -14.09 16.94 9.35
N LEU A 255 -12.97 16.44 9.86
CA LEU A 255 -12.67 15.02 9.98
C LEU A 255 -13.20 14.52 11.32
N VAL A 256 -14.03 13.47 11.30
CA VAL A 256 -14.54 12.80 12.50
C VAL A 256 -14.19 11.31 12.47
N PHE A 257 -14.17 10.69 13.64
CA PHE A 257 -13.95 9.25 13.77
C PHE A 257 -15.20 8.63 14.37
N VAL A 258 -15.74 7.60 13.72
CA VAL A 258 -16.98 6.96 14.15
C VAL A 258 -16.79 5.46 14.38
N ASP A 259 -17.49 4.95 15.38
CA ASP A 259 -17.58 3.54 15.71
C ASP A 259 -18.77 2.85 15.01
N ASP A 260 -19.06 1.61 15.41
CA ASP A 260 -20.22 0.86 14.94
C ASP A 260 -21.56 1.55 15.25
N SER A 261 -21.63 2.34 16.32
CA SER A 261 -22.79 3.14 16.72
C SER A 261 -23.02 4.38 15.85
N GLN A 262 -22.14 4.64 14.87
CA GLN A 262 -22.20 5.77 13.94
C GLN A 262 -22.09 7.14 14.63
N LYS A 263 -21.49 7.19 15.82
CA LYS A 263 -21.32 8.44 16.58
C LYS A 263 -19.87 8.91 16.54
N PRO A 264 -19.63 10.24 16.42
CA PRO A 264 -18.30 10.81 16.59
C PRO A 264 -17.74 10.45 17.97
N GLN A 265 -16.52 9.93 17.98
CA GLN A 265 -15.78 9.56 19.18
C GLN A 265 -14.79 10.66 19.58
N ARG A 266 -14.40 10.69 20.85
CA ARG A 266 -13.33 11.56 21.33
C ARG A 266 -11.99 11.12 20.76
N ILE A 267 -11.14 12.07 20.35
CA ILE A 267 -9.82 11.77 19.79
C ILE A 267 -8.96 10.95 20.78
N SER A 268 -9.06 11.21 22.08
CA SER A 268 -8.39 10.43 23.13
C SER A 268 -8.78 8.94 23.20
N SER A 269 -9.90 8.56 22.58
CA SER A 269 -10.32 7.15 22.45
C SER A 269 -9.91 6.52 21.11
N ILE A 270 -9.33 7.29 20.20
CA ILE A 270 -8.91 6.82 18.88
C ILE A 270 -7.47 6.31 18.96
N GLY A 271 -7.23 5.11 18.44
CA GLY A 271 -5.88 4.56 18.40
C GLY A 271 -4.98 5.30 17.39
N PRO A 272 -3.65 5.23 17.57
CA PRO A 272 -2.69 6.00 16.80
C PRO A 272 -2.74 5.69 15.30
N VAL A 273 -2.96 4.44 14.90
CA VAL A 273 -3.04 4.06 13.48
C VAL A 273 -4.28 4.70 12.85
N THR A 274 -5.43 4.57 13.51
CA THR A 274 -6.70 5.14 13.04
C THR A 274 -6.59 6.66 12.89
N TYR A 275 -6.05 7.32 13.91
CA TYR A 275 -5.87 8.78 13.89
C TYR A 275 -4.96 9.21 12.73
N SER A 276 -3.78 8.60 12.64
CA SER A 276 -2.79 8.92 11.61
C SER A 276 -3.35 8.78 10.21
N GLU A 277 -4.05 7.68 9.93
CA GLU A 277 -4.61 7.40 8.61
C GLU A 277 -5.81 8.30 8.27
N GLY A 278 -6.62 8.68 9.25
CA GLY A 278 -7.69 9.66 9.07
C GLY A 278 -7.14 11.04 8.71
N VAL A 279 -6.11 11.49 9.44
CA VAL A 279 -5.45 12.78 9.18
C VAL A 279 -4.72 12.76 7.84
N ARG A 280 -4.02 11.67 7.50
CA ARG A 280 -3.38 11.48 6.19
C ARG A 280 -4.40 11.62 5.05
N MET A 281 -5.53 10.93 5.14
CA MET A 281 -6.63 11.04 4.18
C MET A 281 -7.11 12.49 4.02
N ALA A 282 -7.42 13.16 5.14
CA ALA A 282 -7.92 14.54 5.12
C ALA A 282 -6.88 15.50 4.52
N SER A 283 -5.61 15.35 4.89
CA SER A 283 -4.49 16.16 4.40
C SER A 283 -4.28 16.00 2.89
N GLU A 284 -4.23 14.76 2.37
CA GLU A 284 -4.03 14.49 0.95
C GLU A 284 -5.17 15.06 0.10
N ILE A 285 -6.42 14.89 0.54
CA ILE A 285 -7.58 15.44 -0.15
C ILE A 285 -7.52 16.98 -0.11
N TYR A 286 -7.30 17.57 1.07
CA TYR A 286 -7.25 19.02 1.25
C TYR A 286 -6.13 19.70 0.47
N ALA A 287 -5.00 19.02 0.25
CA ALA A 287 -3.89 19.52 -0.55
C ALA A 287 -4.28 19.82 -2.02
N LYS A 288 -5.39 19.26 -2.50
CA LYS A 288 -5.88 19.48 -3.87
C LYS A 288 -6.97 20.54 -3.99
N ARG A 289 -7.31 21.22 -2.89
CA ARG A 289 -8.18 22.40 -2.92
C ARG A 289 -7.59 23.47 -3.83
N LYS A 290 -8.45 24.37 -4.30
CA LYS A 290 -8.01 25.60 -4.95
C LYS A 290 -7.28 26.47 -3.92
N VAL A 291 -6.06 26.88 -4.28
CA VAL A 291 -5.29 27.89 -3.54
C VAL A 291 -5.42 29.18 -4.32
N ASP A 292 -5.95 30.23 -3.69
CA ASP A 292 -6.01 31.54 -4.33
C ASP A 292 -4.59 32.10 -4.46
N SER A 293 -4.27 32.64 -5.63
CA SER A 293 -2.91 33.06 -6.02
C SER A 293 -2.44 34.37 -5.36
N SER A 294 -2.83 34.62 -4.10
CA SER A 294 -2.56 35.87 -3.38
C SER A 294 -1.52 35.75 -2.27
N GLU A 295 -0.83 34.62 -2.12
CA GLU A 295 0.17 34.40 -1.05
C GLU A 295 1.58 34.04 -1.56
N GLU A 296 1.88 34.15 -2.86
CA GLU A 296 3.26 33.97 -3.38
C GLU A 296 4.13 35.25 -3.32
N ASP A 297 3.61 36.40 -2.88
CA ASP A 297 4.37 37.67 -2.77
C ASP A 297 4.11 38.40 -1.43
N ALA A 298 4.54 37.82 -0.30
CA ALA A 298 4.68 38.54 0.97
C ALA A 298 5.95 38.14 1.74
#